data_AF-A0A536W4B0-F1
#
_entry.id   AF-A0A536W4B0-F1
#
_cell.length_a   1.000
_cell.length_b   1.000
_cell.length_c   1.000
_cell.angle_alpha   90.00
_cell.angle_beta   90.00
_cell.angle_gamma   90.00
#
_symmetry.space_group_name_H-M   'P 1'
#
loop_
_entity.id
_entity.type
_entity.pdbx_description
1 polymer ?
#
loop_
_entity_poly.entity_id
_entity_poly.type
_entity_poly.pdbx_seq_one_letter_code
_entity_poly.pdbx_strand_id
1 'polypeptide(L)'
;MTIPATTLEELKRRAREASQRAYAPYSSFPVGAAVLASDGEIYAGANVENASFGLTICAERNAIFQAVANGARRIDVVVVYTPTPAAAPP
;
A
#
# COMPACT_ATOMS: atom_id res chain seq x y z
N MET A 1 -16.48 12.80 -2.16
CA MET A 1 -15.74 12.42 -3.38
C MET A 1 -16.11 10.99 -3.69
N THR A 2 -16.66 10.71 -4.87
CA THR A 2 -17.09 9.36 -5.25
C THR A 2 -16.01 8.78 -6.15
N ILE A 3 -15.33 7.73 -5.70
CA ILE A 3 -14.29 7.05 -6.48
C ILE A 3 -14.99 6.15 -7.50
N PRO A 4 -14.64 6.18 -8.80
CA PRO A 4 -15.20 5.25 -9.77
C PRO A 4 -14.94 3.81 -9.34
N ALA A 5 -15.92 2.93 -9.52
CA ALA A 5 -15.79 1.52 -9.14
C ALA A 5 -14.60 0.84 -9.83
N THR A 6 -14.33 1.19 -11.09
CA THR A 6 -13.16 0.70 -11.85
C THR A 6 -11.83 1.10 -11.21
N THR A 7 -11.70 2.34 -10.74
CA THR A 7 -10.51 2.82 -10.02
C THR A 7 -10.33 2.10 -8.69
N LEU A 8 -11.41 1.85 -7.95
CA LEU A 8 -11.36 1.12 -6.70
C LEU A 8 -10.90 -0.33 -6.89
N GLU A 9 -11.40 -1.01 -7.92
CA GLU A 9 -10.96 -2.38 -8.24
C GLU A 9 -9.49 -2.43 -8.66
N GLU A 10 -9.02 -1.44 -9.43
CA GLU A 10 -7.61 -1.31 -9.78
C GLU A 10 -6.72 -1.09 -8.54
N LEU A 11 -7.13 -0.22 -7.61
CA LEU A 11 -6.41 -0.01 -6.34
C LEU A 11 -6.33 -1.30 -5.52
N LYS A 12 -7.43 -2.06 -5.40
CA LYS A 12 -7.44 -3.36 -4.71
C LYS A 12 -6.49 -4.36 -5.36
N ARG A 13 -6.53 -4.45 -6.70
CA ARG A 13 -5.63 -5.33 -7.47
C ARG A 13 -4.17 -4.98 -7.22
N ARG A 14 -3.82 -3.69 -7.32
CA ARG A 14 -2.45 -3.19 -7.11
C ARG A 14 -1.96 -3.40 -5.67
N ALA A 15 -2.82 -3.21 -4.66
CA ALA A 15 -2.48 -3.50 -3.27
C ALA A 15 -2.18 -4.99 -3.06
N ARG A 16 -3.01 -5.88 -3.62
CA ARG A 16 -2.80 -7.33 -3.53
C ARG A 16 -1.55 -7.81 -4.28
N GLU A 17 -1.22 -7.22 -5.43
CA GLU A 17 0.01 -7.54 -6.17
C GLU A 17 1.26 -6.98 -5.48
N ALA A 18 1.14 -5.87 -4.76
CA ALA A 18 2.23 -5.33 -3.98
C ALA A 18 2.59 -6.26 -2.80
N SER A 19 1.59 -6.81 -2.09
CA SER A 19 1.85 -7.70 -0.94
C SER A 19 2.66 -8.94 -1.30
N GLN A 20 2.57 -9.44 -2.55
CA GLN A 20 3.38 -10.56 -3.05
C GLN A 20 4.88 -10.26 -3.08
N ARG A 21 5.26 -8.97 -3.01
CA ARG A 21 6.64 -8.48 -3.00
C ARG A 21 7.08 -7.98 -1.61
N ALA A 22 6.27 -8.22 -0.58
CA ALA A 22 6.62 -7.87 0.79
C ALA A 22 7.92 -8.56 1.23
N TYR A 23 8.81 -7.81 1.88
CA TYR A 23 9.92 -8.38 2.63
C TYR A 23 9.46 -8.52 4.08
N ALA A 24 8.89 -9.68 4.43
CA ALA A 24 8.35 -9.94 5.76
C ALA A 24 8.82 -11.27 6.37
N PRO A 25 10.15 -11.54 6.44
CA PRO A 25 10.65 -12.82 6.93
C PRO A 25 10.46 -13.03 8.44
N TYR A 26 10.20 -11.97 9.22
CA TYR A 26 10.10 -12.08 10.68
C TYR A 26 8.67 -12.34 11.12
N SER A 27 7.68 -11.59 10.57
CA SER A 27 6.26 -11.81 10.90
C SER A 27 5.59 -12.86 10.02
N SER A 28 6.12 -13.14 8.83
CA SER A 28 5.41 -13.90 7.78
C SER A 28 4.05 -13.30 7.42
N PHE A 29 3.90 -11.98 7.56
CA PHE A 29 2.65 -11.25 7.31
C PHE A 29 2.79 -10.24 6.16
N PRO A 30 2.55 -10.65 4.90
CA PRO A 30 2.71 -9.79 3.74
C PRO A 30 1.53 -8.81 3.58
N VAL A 31 1.79 -7.52 3.78
CA VAL A 31 0.83 -6.42 3.61
C VAL A 31 1.16 -5.65 2.35
N GLY A 32 0.14 -5.26 1.60
CA GLY A 32 0.29 -4.40 0.43
C GLY A 32 -0.65 -3.22 0.49
N ALA A 33 -0.26 -2.10 -0.11
CA ALA A 33 -1.09 -0.91 -0.20
C ALA A 33 -0.97 -0.28 -1.58
N ALA A 34 -2.04 0.38 -2.02
CA ALA A 34 -2.05 1.21 -3.21
C ALA A 34 -2.71 2.55 -2.88
N VAL A 35 -2.14 3.63 -3.40
CA VAL A 35 -2.61 5.00 -3.19
C VAL A 35 -2.92 5.67 -4.52
N LEU A 36 -4.02 6.41 -4.57
CA LEU A 36 -4.38 7.29 -5.68
C LEU A 36 -3.91 8.70 -5.33
N ALA A 37 -3.01 9.26 -6.15
CA ALA A 37 -2.61 10.65 -6.03
C ALA A 37 -3.58 11.58 -6.77
N SER A 38 -3.52 12.88 -6.47
CA SER A 38 -4.42 13.89 -7.06
C SER A 38 -4.25 14.11 -8.56
N ASP A 39 -3.12 13.66 -9.12
CA ASP A 39 -2.85 13.65 -10.56
C ASP A 39 -3.47 12.43 -11.28
N GLY A 40 -4.10 11.52 -10.54
CA GLY A 40 -4.73 10.30 -11.05
C GLY A 40 -3.80 9.08 -11.08
N GLU A 41 -2.53 9.23 -10.71
CA GLU A 41 -1.57 8.13 -10.70
C GLU A 41 -1.74 7.21 -9.49
N ILE A 42 -1.46 5.92 -9.70
CA ILE A 42 -1.54 4.89 -8.67
C ILE A 42 -0.15 4.37 -8.31
N TYR A 43 0.23 4.58 -7.06
CA TYR A 43 1.48 4.09 -6.47
C TYR A 43 1.18 2.95 -5.50
N ALA A 44 2.02 1.91 -5.49
CA ALA A 44 1.80 0.73 -4.66
C ALA A 44 3.06 0.36 -3.89
N GLY A 45 2.90 -0.11 -2.67
CA GLY A 45 3.98 -0.46 -1.75
C GLY A 45 3.62 -1.69 -0.92
N ALA A 46 4.65 -2.34 -0.41
CA ALA A 46 4.53 -3.48 0.49
C ALA A 46 5.29 -3.22 1.78
N ASN A 47 4.98 -3.95 2.85
CA ASN A 47 5.78 -3.85 4.06
C ASN A 47 7.20 -4.38 3.83
N VAL A 48 8.16 -3.72 4.47
CA VAL A 48 9.58 -4.07 4.45
C VAL A 48 10.05 -4.10 5.89
N GLU A 49 10.29 -5.31 6.38
CA GLU A 49 10.75 -5.53 7.74
C GLU A 49 12.27 -5.39 7.86
N ASN A 50 12.71 -5.29 9.11
CA ASN A 50 14.12 -5.23 9.45
C ASN A 50 14.36 -6.01 10.75
N ALA A 51 15.56 -6.57 10.93
CA ALA A 51 15.95 -7.26 12.15
C ALA A 51 15.79 -6.38 13.41
N SER A 52 16.03 -5.07 13.27
CA SER A 52 15.63 -4.09 14.28
C SER A 52 14.17 -3.70 14.03
N PHE A 53 13.24 -4.36 14.72
CA PHE A 53 11.79 -4.30 14.41
C PHE A 53 11.21 -2.88 14.37
N GLY A 54 11.75 -1.92 15.14
CA GLY A 54 11.34 -0.52 15.10
C GLY A 54 11.60 0.20 13.75
N LEU A 55 12.43 -0.38 12.88
CA LEU A 55 12.74 0.15 11.55
C LEU A 55 11.82 -0.40 10.44
N THR A 56 10.90 -1.30 10.77
CA THR A 56 9.95 -1.84 9.79
C THR A 56 9.15 -0.69 9.15
N ILE A 57 9.01 -0.75 7.83
CA ILE A 57 8.19 0.17 7.04
C ILE A 57 6.90 -0.53 6.64
N CYS A 58 5.76 0.06 6.99
CA CYS A 58 4.44 -0.46 6.61
C CYS A 58 4.16 -0.21 5.13
N ALA A 59 3.25 -1.00 4.55
CA ALA A 59 2.93 -0.93 3.13
C ALA A 59 2.40 0.44 2.67
N GLU A 60 1.59 1.07 3.51
CA GLU A 60 0.98 2.39 3.31
C GLU A 60 2.04 3.48 3.25
N ARG A 61 2.98 3.46 4.22
CA ARG A 61 4.13 4.38 4.23
C ARG A 61 4.96 4.20 2.96
N ASN A 62 5.25 2.96 2.57
CA ASN A 62 6.01 2.68 1.35
C ASN A 62 5.29 3.19 0.09
N ALA A 63 3.97 2.96 -0.05
CA ALA A 63 3.19 3.46 -1.17
C ALA A 63 3.18 4.99 -1.25
N ILE A 64 3.01 5.66 -0.10
CA ILE A 64 3.05 7.13 0.00
C ILE A 64 4.45 7.66 -0.32
N PHE A 65 5.52 7.02 0.18
CA PHE A 65 6.90 7.42 -0.11
C PHE A 65 7.21 7.34 -1.60
N GLN A 66 6.74 6.28 -2.27
CA GLN A 66 6.86 6.17 -3.73
C GLN A 66 6.10 7.28 -4.46
N ALA A 67 4.87 7.58 -4.05
CA ALA A 67 4.11 8.70 -4.63
C ALA A 67 4.86 10.03 -4.47
N VAL A 68 5.33 10.32 -3.26
CA VAL A 68 6.08 11.55 -2.94
C VAL A 68 7.39 11.64 -3.72
N ALA A 69 8.12 10.52 -3.84
CA ALA A 69 9.36 10.44 -4.62
C ALA A 69 9.13 10.71 -6.12
N ASN A 70 7.95 10.38 -6.64
CA ASN A 70 7.54 10.66 -8.02
C ASN A 70 6.84 12.02 -8.19
N GLY A 71 6.89 12.88 -7.17
CA GLY A 71 6.41 14.26 -7.26
C GLY A 71 4.98 14.48 -6.77
N ALA A 72 4.22 13.43 -6.42
CA ALA A 72 2.90 13.59 -5.84
C ALA A 72 2.99 14.31 -4.48
N ARG A 73 2.03 15.20 -4.20
CA ARG A 73 1.96 15.96 -2.93
C ARG A 73 0.64 15.81 -2.21
N ARG A 74 -0.36 15.21 -2.85
CA ARG A 74 -1.67 14.95 -2.28
C ARG A 74 -2.11 13.54 -2.64
N ILE A 75 -2.57 12.82 -1.61
CA ILE A 75 -3.12 11.47 -1.71
C ILE A 75 -4.61 11.56 -1.46
N ASP A 76 -5.39 11.01 -2.39
CA ASP A 76 -6.86 11.11 -2.39
C ASP A 76 -7.49 9.84 -1.80
N VAL A 77 -6.85 8.69 -2.03
CA VAL A 77 -7.35 7.37 -1.62
C VAL A 77 -6.18 6.48 -1.22
N VAL A 78 -6.39 5.67 -0.20
CA VAL A 78 -5.49 4.56 0.18
C VAL A 78 -6.33 3.28 0.26
N VAL A 79 -5.84 2.21 -0.35
CA VAL A 79 -6.38 0.85 -0.18
C VAL A 79 -5.28 -0.02 0.41
N VAL A 80 -5.62 -0.75 1.47
CA VAL A 80 -4.71 -1.67 2.16
C VAL A 80 -5.23 -3.09 2.00
N TYR A 81 -4.33 -4.00 1.66
CA TYR A 81 -4.56 -5.43 1.58
C TYR A 81 -3.79 -6.13 2.70
N THR A 82 -4.50 -6.94 3.48
CA THR A 82 -3.94 -7.88 4.44
C THR A 82 -4.35 -9.31 4.06
N PRO A 83 -3.54 -10.32 4.40
CA PRO A 83 -3.86 -11.73 4.14
C PRO A 83 -4.81 -12.28 5.21
N THR A 84 -5.89 -11.54 5.51
CA THR A 84 -6.89 -11.88 6.53
C THR A 84 -8.30 -11.88 5.94
N PRO A 85 -9.24 -12.67 6.48
CA PRO A 85 -10.63 -12.71 5.98
C PRO A 85 -11.39 -11.39 6.16
N ALA A 86 -11.03 -10.64 7.19
CA ALA A 86 -11.59 -9.33 7.49
C ALA A 86 -10.57 -8.23 7.23
N ALA A 87 -11.04 -7.05 6.86
CA ALA A 87 -10.20 -5.85 6.76
C ALA A 87 -9.65 -5.50 8.14
N ALA A 88 -8.34 -5.27 8.22
CA ALA A 88 -7.67 -4.78 9.41
C ALA A 88 -7.34 -3.30 9.24
N PRO A 89 -7.56 -2.46 10.28
CA PRO A 89 -7.11 -1.08 10.25
C PRO A 89 -5.57 -1.00 10.38
N PRO A 90 -4.95 0.11 9.95
CA PRO A 90 -3.55 0.44 10.26
C PRO A 90 -3.27 0.58 11.76
#